data_AF-A0A660N3P1-F1
#
_entry.id   AF-A0A660N3P1-F1
#
_cell.length_a   1.000
_cell.length_b   1.000
_cell.length_c   1.000
_cell.angle_alpha   90.00
_cell.angle_beta   90.00
_cell.angle_gamma   90.00
#
_symmetry.space_group_name_H-M   'P 1'
#
loop_
_entity.id
_entity.type
_entity.pdbx_description
1 polymer ?
#
loop_
_entity_poly.entity_id
_entity_poly.type
_entity_poly.pdbx_seq_one_letter_code
_entity_poly.pdbx_strand_id
1 'polypeptide(L)' 'MDTTRKPNLTPPTPPEDWECCGSECGDACIHEIYRREKAEYDAQQNAAQEKVLQE' A
#
# COMPACT_ATOMS: atom_id res chain seq x y z
N MET A 1 14.77 -14.67 -3.71
CA MET A 1 13.89 -13.64 -4.30
C MET A 1 14.13 -12.41 -3.45
N ASP A 2 14.86 -11.45 -4.00
CA ASP A 2 15.31 -10.26 -3.27
C ASP A 2 14.09 -9.36 -3.01
N THR A 3 13.45 -9.53 -1.85
CA THR A 3 12.34 -8.69 -1.39
C THR A 3 12.85 -7.38 -0.82
N THR A 4 13.78 -6.72 -1.52
CA THR A 4 14.13 -5.33 -1.22
C THR A 4 12.87 -4.52 -1.50
N ARG A 5 12.13 -4.19 -0.44
CA ARG A 5 10.99 -3.26 -0.45
C ARG A 5 11.47 -1.97 -1.09
N LYS A 6 11.28 -1.83 -2.39
CA LYS A 6 11.45 -0.56 -3.08
C LYS A 6 10.48 0.41 -2.41
N PRO A 7 10.92 1.60 -1.96
CA PRO A 7 9.98 2.60 -1.50
C PRO A 7 9.00 2.86 -2.64
N ASN A 8 7.72 2.56 -2.41
CA ASN A 8 6.72 2.65 -3.45
C ASN A 8 6.45 4.15 -3.62
N LEU A 9 7.15 4.78 -4.56
CA LEU A 9 7.03 6.22 -4.80
C LEU A 9 5.66 6.57 -5.42
N THR A 10 4.97 5.58 -5.96
CA THR A 10 3.65 5.70 -6.58
C THR A 10 2.57 5.18 -5.65
N PRO A 11 1.42 5.87 -5.54
CA PRO A 11 0.31 5.41 -4.72
C PRO A 11 -0.19 4.06 -5.25
N PRO A 12 -0.52 3.10 -4.37
CA PRO A 12 -1.11 1.84 -4.81
C PRO A 12 -2.47 2.11 -5.47
N THR A 13 -2.75 1.37 -6.54
CA THR A 13 -4.04 1.46 -7.25
C THR A 13 -5.12 0.78 -6.41
N PRO A 14 -6.26 1.45 -6.13
CA PRO A 14 -7.37 0.80 -5.44
C PRO A 14 -7.89 -0.36 -6.31
N PRO A 15 -8.14 -1.54 -5.72
CA PRO A 15 -8.77 -2.64 -6.43
C PRO A 15 -10.22 -2.28 -6.74
N GLU A 16 -10.74 -2.87 -7.81
CA GLU A 16 -12.14 -2.69 -8.19
C GLU A 16 -13.06 -3.53 -7.28
N ASP A 17 -14.34 -3.15 -7.17
CA ASP A 17 -15.31 -3.85 -6.30
C ASP A 17 -15.49 -5.32 -6.69
N TRP A 18 -15.34 -5.67 -7.97
CA TRP A 18 -15.42 -7.04 -8.47
C TRP A 18 -14.15 -7.87 -8.18
N GLU A 19 -13.03 -7.22 -7.87
CA GLU A 19 -11.81 -7.89 -7.40
C GLU A 19 -11.88 -8.20 -5.90
N CYS A 20 -12.88 -7.65 -5.20
CA CYS A 20 -13.23 -8.10 -3.87
C CYS A 20 -13.64 -9.58 -3.94
N CYS A 21 -12.66 -10.45 -3.75
CA CYS A 21 -12.93 -11.81 -3.36
C CYS A 21 -13.79 -11.71 -2.10
N GLY A 22 -15.02 -12.22 -2.14
CA GLY A 22 -15.92 -12.15 -0.99
C GLY A 22 -15.36 -12.84 0.26
N SER A 23 -16.22 -13.36 1.14
CA SER A 23 -15.82 -13.97 2.41
C SER A 23 -14.81 -15.14 2.29
N GLU A 24 -14.60 -15.66 1.08
CA GLU A 24 -13.80 -16.85 0.76
C GLU A 24 -12.29 -16.65 0.93
N CYS A 25 -11.77 -15.42 0.79
CA CYS A 25 -10.32 -15.20 0.67
C CYS A 25 -9.63 -14.65 1.93
N GLY A 26 -10.38 -14.25 2.95
CA GLY A 26 -9.82 -13.79 4.23
C GLY A 26 -8.68 -12.77 4.08
N ASP A 27 -7.51 -13.07 4.65
CA ASP A 27 -6.31 -12.22 4.59
C ASP A 27 -5.63 -12.15 3.21
N ALA A 28 -6.00 -13.03 2.28
CA ALA A 28 -5.59 -12.97 0.88
C ALA A 28 -6.55 -12.13 0.03
N CYS A 29 -7.54 -11.47 0.64
CA CYS A 29 -8.40 -10.52 -0.04
C CYS A 29 -7.56 -9.36 -0.58
N ILE A 30 -7.75 -9.02 -1.85
CA ILE A 30 -7.01 -7.95 -2.52
C ILE A 30 -7.18 -6.59 -1.81
N HIS A 31 -8.34 -6.36 -1.18
CA HIS A 31 -8.60 -5.16 -0.39
C HIS A 31 -7.74 -5.10 0.88
N GLU A 32 -7.46 -6.24 1.53
CA GLU A 32 -6.57 -6.27 2.69
C GLU A 32 -5.13 -6.02 2.29
N ILE A 33 -4.70 -6.60 1.17
CA ILE A 33 -3.37 -6.35 0.59
C ILE A 33 -3.22 -4.87 0.24
N TYR A 34 -4.19 -4.31 -0.48
CA TYR A 34 -4.24 -2.89 -0.81
C TYR A 34 -4.18 -2.01 0.43
N ARG A 35 -4.96 -2.33 1.48
CA ARG A 35 -4.94 -1.56 2.74
C ARG A 35 -3.57 -1.56 3.41
N ARG A 36 -2.89 -2.71 3.42
CA ARG A 36 -1.52 -2.84 3.97
C ARG A 36 -0.53 -2.01 3.15
N GLU A 37 -0.56 -2.13 1.84
CA GLU A 37 0.33 -1.39 0.93
C GLU A 37 0.07 0.12 0.99
N LYS A 38 -1.19 0.54 1.07
CA LYS A 38 -1.58 1.94 1.23
C LYS A 38 -1.08 2.51 2.56
N ALA A 39 -1.19 1.77 3.66
CA ALA A 39 -0.69 2.21 4.95
C ALA A 39 0.84 2.40 4.93
N GLU A 40 1.59 1.49 4.29
CA GLU A 40 3.04 1.63 4.13
C GLU A 40 3.40 2.82 3.21
N TYR A 41 2.63 3.05 2.14
CA TYR A 41 2.77 4.20 1.26
C TYR A 41 2.53 5.52 2.00
N ASP A 42 1.41 5.62 2.72
CA ASP A 42 1.04 6.83 3.47
C ASP A 42 2.10 7.15 4.55
N ALA A 43 2.63 6.13 5.24
CA ALA A 43 3.71 6.32 6.20
C ALA A 43 5.00 6.84 5.54
N GLN A 44 5.34 6.36 4.35
CA GLN A 44 6.49 6.83 3.58
C GLN A 44 6.29 8.27 3.08
N GLN A 45 5.09 8.61 2.59
CA GLN A 45 4.77 9.96 2.14
C GLN A 45 4.82 10.97 3.29
N ASN A 46 4.31 10.60 4.47
CA ASN A 46 4.41 11.46 5.65
C ASN A 46 5.88 11.69 6.05
N ALA A 47 6.70 10.63 6.07
CA ALA A 47 8.13 10.75 6.36
C ALA A 47 8.88 11.54 5.27
N ALA A 48 8.50 11.42 4.01
CA ALA A 48 9.07 12.18 2.90
C ALA A 48 8.68 13.65 2.97
N GLN A 49 7.41 13.98 3.26
CA GLN A 49 6.96 15.35 3.49
C GLN A 49 7.69 15.98 4.67
N GLU A 50 7.83 15.27 5.79
CA GLU A 50 8.55 15.78 6.95
C GLU A 50 10.02 16.08 6.64
N LYS A 51 10.67 15.26 5.82
CA LYS A 51 12.05 15.51 5.36
C LYS A 51 12.15 16.68 4.39
N VAL A 52 11.20 16.83 3.46
CA VAL A 52 11.15 17.97 2.52
C VAL A 52 10.88 19.29 3.25
N LEU A 53 10.14 19.26 4.37
CA LEU A 53 9.86 20.44 5.18
C LEU A 53 11.03 20.86 6.11
N GLN A 54 12.02 19.97 6.30
CA GLN A 54 13.22 20.24 7.11
C GLN A 54 14.43 20.73 6.29
N GLU A 55 14.28 20.90 4.97
CA GLU A 55 15.26 21.56 4.08
C GLU A 55 14.91 23.03 3.77
#